data_AF-T1AEU3-F1
#
_entry.id   AF-T1AEU3-F1
#
_cell.length_a   1.000
_cell.length_b   1.000
_cell.length_c   1.000
_cell.angle_alpha   90.00
_cell.angle_beta   90.00
_cell.angle_gamma   90.00
#
_symmetry.space_group_name_H-M   'P 1'
#
loop_
_entity.id
_entity.type
_entity.pdbx_description
1 polymer ?
#
loop_
_entity_poly.entity_id
_entity_poly.type
_entity_poly.pdbx_seq_one_letter_code
_entity_poly.pdbx_strand_id
1 'polypeptide(L)'
;MHGIIKEWKSGDFEFVWGFDTGGSVGGTNALDVSHQGAFLFERVFYFHEDNEEHVKNFAKKVVRDSEYLQRIIRNEAQWQKIEKIYEPLEIALYETWSTIPDFLGYVATDKVAERRSRELHDAFYLLCERLYGYISKNIDELIVGWGKDERLTTRSLIEQIQNGKI
;
A
#
# COMPACT_ATOMS: atom_id res chain seq x y z
N MET A 1 0.81 -16.58 2.03
CA MET A 1 0.79 -17.25 3.34
C MET A 1 1.07 -16.16 4.35
N HIS A 2 0.10 -15.79 5.19
CA HIS A 2 0.32 -14.73 6.18
C HIS A 2 1.16 -15.28 7.34
N GLY A 3 2.37 -14.75 7.51
CA GLY A 3 3.17 -15.02 8.71
C GLY A 3 2.66 -14.14 9.83
N ILE A 4 2.11 -14.74 10.90
CA ILE A 4 1.62 -13.95 12.04
C ILE A 4 2.81 -13.36 12.80
N ILE A 5 2.82 -12.04 12.94
CA ILE A 5 3.78 -11.30 13.77
C ILE A 5 3.27 -11.26 15.20
N LYS A 6 1.99 -10.91 15.40
CA LYS A 6 1.41 -10.68 16.72
C LYS A 6 -0.11 -10.76 16.73
N GLU A 7 -0.65 -11.25 17.83
CA GLU A 7 -2.08 -11.25 18.11
C GLU A 7 -2.36 -10.61 19.46
N TRP A 8 -3.45 -9.84 19.56
CA TRP A 8 -3.92 -9.33 20.84
C TRP A 8 -5.40 -8.99 20.84
N LYS A 9 -5.97 -8.84 22.03
CA LYS A 9 -7.35 -8.39 22.23
C LYS A 9 -7.39 -7.07 22.98
N SER A 10 -8.41 -6.26 22.72
CA SER A 10 -8.71 -5.06 23.48
C SER A 10 -10.21 -4.84 23.54
N GLY A 11 -10.80 -5.12 24.70
CA GLY A 11 -12.26 -5.23 24.82
C GLY A 11 -12.78 -6.35 23.91
N ASP A 12 -13.82 -6.04 23.13
CA ASP A 12 -14.46 -6.96 22.19
C ASP A 12 -13.74 -7.05 20.83
N PHE A 13 -12.62 -6.34 20.66
CA PHE A 13 -11.82 -6.35 19.44
C PHE A 13 -10.67 -7.34 19.52
N GLU A 14 -10.43 -8.01 18.41
CA GLU A 14 -9.31 -8.92 18.18
C GLU A 14 -8.47 -8.39 17.02
N PHE A 15 -7.16 -8.45 17.17
CA PHE A 15 -6.19 -7.88 16.24
C PHE A 15 -5.17 -8.94 15.89
N VAL A 16 -4.98 -9.19 14.59
CA VAL A 16 -3.95 -10.11 14.07
C VAL A 16 -3.07 -9.32 13.11
N TRP A 17 -1.84 -9.05 13.53
CA TRP A 17 -0.83 -8.39 12.71
C TRP A 17 0.05 -9.45 12.07
N GLY A 18 0.18 -9.41 10.74
CA GLY A 18 0.97 -10.37 9.99
C GLY A 18 1.66 -9.76 8.77
N PHE A 19 2.57 -10.54 8.20
CA PHE A 19 3.21 -10.27 6.92
C PHE A 19 2.29 -10.61 5.77
N ASP A 20 2.12 -9.68 4.84
CA ASP A 20 1.48 -9.91 3.55
C ASP A 20 2.55 -9.95 2.45
N THR A 21 2.85 -11.15 1.98
CA THR A 21 3.82 -11.37 0.88
C THR A 21 3.16 -11.27 -0.51
N GLY A 22 1.84 -11.11 -0.57
CA GLY A 22 1.06 -10.97 -1.81
C GLY A 22 0.51 -9.56 -2.04
N GLY A 23 0.67 -8.67 -1.06
CA GLY A 23 0.19 -7.29 -1.11
C GLY A 23 0.97 -6.41 -2.09
N SER A 24 0.40 -5.22 -2.33
CA SER A 24 0.99 -4.18 -3.17
C SER A 24 2.38 -3.77 -2.68
N VAL A 25 3.25 -3.27 -3.58
CA VAL A 25 4.60 -2.84 -3.22
C VAL A 25 4.59 -1.89 -2.02
N GLY A 26 5.45 -2.16 -1.04
CA GLY A 26 5.52 -1.40 0.21
C GLY A 26 4.49 -1.80 1.26
N GLY A 27 3.47 -2.59 0.92
CA GLY A 27 2.47 -3.13 1.84
C GLY A 27 2.89 -4.46 2.44
N THR A 28 3.99 -4.47 3.21
CA THR A 28 4.58 -5.72 3.72
C THR A 28 3.85 -6.32 4.91
N ASN A 29 3.08 -5.52 5.65
CA ASN A 29 2.32 -5.98 6.80
C ASN A 29 0.87 -5.50 6.77
N ALA A 30 -0.02 -6.34 7.29
CA ALA A 30 -1.44 -6.08 7.41
C ALA A 30 -1.95 -6.37 8.82
N LEU A 31 -2.95 -5.60 9.25
CA LEU A 31 -3.67 -5.83 10.50
C LEU A 31 -5.11 -6.21 10.21
N ASP A 32 -5.43 -7.47 10.47
CA ASP A 32 -6.81 -7.95 10.52
C ASP A 32 -7.45 -7.51 11.82
N VAL A 33 -8.65 -6.91 11.71
CA VAL A 33 -9.44 -6.48 12.85
C VAL A 33 -10.76 -7.24 12.85
N SER A 34 -11.05 -7.87 13.99
CA SER A 34 -12.32 -8.54 14.24
C SER A 34 -13.02 -7.95 15.46
N HIS A 35 -14.35 -8.04 15.51
CA HIS A 35 -15.16 -7.66 16.66
C HIS A 35 -16.15 -8.77 16.99
N GLN A 36 -16.13 -9.24 18.24
CA GLN A 36 -16.93 -10.37 18.70
C GLN A 36 -16.78 -11.63 17.82
N GLY A 37 -15.56 -11.88 17.34
CA GLY A 37 -15.22 -13.03 16.48
C GLY A 37 -15.64 -12.89 15.01
N ALA A 38 -16.26 -11.78 14.62
CA ALA A 38 -16.55 -11.46 13.22
C ALA A 38 -15.47 -10.54 12.65
N PHE A 39 -14.92 -10.91 11.50
CA PHE A 39 -14.02 -10.03 10.73
C PHE A 39 -14.72 -8.72 10.40
N LEU A 40 -14.05 -7.59 10.63
CA LEU A 40 -14.54 -6.25 10.31
C LEU A 40 -13.87 -5.69 9.07
N PHE A 41 -12.55 -5.58 9.10
CA PHE A 41 -11.73 -5.03 8.02
C PHE A 41 -10.27 -5.44 8.21
N GLU A 42 -9.51 -5.33 7.12
CA GLU A 42 -8.06 -5.41 7.10
C GLU A 42 -7.50 -4.00 6.84
N ARG A 43 -6.31 -3.71 7.36
CA ARG A 43 -5.52 -2.53 6.98
C ARG A 43 -4.10 -2.94 6.63
N VAL A 44 -3.70 -2.64 5.39
CA VAL A 44 -2.30 -2.72 4.95
C VAL A 44 -1.54 -1.46 5.40
N PHE A 45 -0.31 -1.65 5.89
CA PHE A 45 0.59 -0.57 6.28
C PHE A 45 1.68 -0.42 5.23
N TYR A 46 1.71 0.74 4.58
CA TYR A 46 2.58 1.01 3.44
C TYR A 46 3.88 1.71 3.85
N PHE A 47 5.01 1.22 3.36
CA PHE A 47 6.34 1.81 3.50
C PHE A 47 6.69 2.13 4.97
N HIS A 48 6.82 3.41 5.29
CA HIS A 48 7.17 3.89 6.62
C HIS A 48 6.04 3.75 7.65
N GLU A 49 4.80 3.46 7.22
CA GLU A 49 3.71 3.13 8.13
C GLU A 49 3.91 1.79 8.83
N ASP A 50 4.70 0.91 8.23
CA ASP A 50 4.92 -0.45 8.70
C ASP A 50 5.88 -0.51 9.89
N ASN A 51 5.43 0.01 11.03
CA ASN A 51 6.14 -0.09 12.29
C ASN A 51 5.17 -0.38 13.44
N GLU A 52 5.67 -1.10 14.45
CA GLU A 52 4.84 -1.59 15.57
C GLU A 52 4.15 -0.44 16.32
N GLU A 53 4.78 0.72 16.44
CA GLU A 53 4.20 1.88 17.13
C GLU A 53 2.97 2.40 16.38
N HIS A 54 3.06 2.58 15.06
CA HIS A 54 1.93 3.00 14.23
C HIS A 54 0.79 1.97 14.31
N VAL A 55 1.09 0.68 14.15
CA VAL A 55 0.09 -0.41 14.22
C VAL A 55 -0.64 -0.41 15.57
N LYS A 56 0.09 -0.29 16.69
CA LYS A 56 -0.50 -0.20 18.03
C LYS A 56 -1.35 1.06 18.21
N ASN A 57 -0.90 2.20 17.72
CA ASN A 57 -1.65 3.46 17.82
C ASN A 57 -2.93 3.41 16.98
N PHE A 58 -2.88 2.79 15.80
CA PHE A 58 -4.07 2.53 15.00
C PHE A 58 -5.07 1.63 15.73
N ALA A 59 -4.63 0.49 16.28
CA ALA A 59 -5.52 -0.40 17.03
C ALA A 59 -6.15 0.29 18.25
N LYS A 60 -5.39 1.08 19.00
CA LYS A 60 -5.94 1.91 20.10
C LYS A 60 -6.99 2.89 19.60
N LYS A 61 -6.77 3.53 18.45
CA LYS A 61 -7.72 4.47 17.85
C LYS A 61 -9.01 3.77 17.44
N VAL A 62 -8.92 2.62 16.78
CA VAL A 62 -10.07 1.78 16.39
C VAL A 62 -10.96 1.46 17.59
N VAL A 63 -10.37 1.12 18.74
CA VAL A 63 -11.11 0.76 19.96
C VAL A 63 -11.74 1.98 20.65
N ARG A 64 -11.06 3.13 20.64
CA ARG A 64 -11.42 4.29 21.48
C ARG A 64 -12.23 5.36 20.76
N ASP A 65 -12.12 5.42 19.45
CA ASP A 65 -12.70 6.46 18.61
C ASP A 65 -13.80 5.85 17.74
N SER A 66 -15.02 5.86 18.27
CA SER A 66 -16.19 5.28 17.59
C SER A 66 -16.50 5.99 16.28
N GLU A 67 -16.28 7.30 16.19
CA GLU A 67 -16.48 8.07 14.96
C GLU A 67 -15.47 7.62 13.89
N TYR A 68 -14.21 7.46 14.25
CA TYR A 68 -13.19 6.93 13.34
C TYR A 68 -13.50 5.50 12.89
N LEU A 69 -13.95 4.63 13.78
CA LEU A 69 -14.39 3.28 13.42
C LEU A 69 -15.57 3.33 12.43
N GLN A 70 -16.57 4.18 12.67
CA GLN A 70 -17.68 4.36 11.74
C GLN A 70 -17.22 4.85 10.36
N ARG A 71 -16.22 5.74 10.31
CA ARG A 71 -15.61 6.17 9.04
C ARG A 71 -14.89 5.02 8.32
N ILE A 72 -14.19 4.15 9.04
CA ILE A 72 -13.56 2.95 8.44
C ILE A 72 -14.63 2.06 7.81
N ILE A 73 -15.70 1.76 8.56
CA ILE A 73 -16.82 0.91 8.10
C ILE A 73 -17.49 1.51 6.84
N ARG A 74 -17.56 2.84 6.74
CA ARG A 74 -18.10 3.55 5.56
C ARG A 74 -17.10 3.71 4.43
N ASN A 75 -15.87 3.22 4.56
CA ASN A 75 -14.77 3.42 3.61
C ASN A 75 -14.38 4.89 3.38
N GLU A 76 -14.45 5.70 4.45
CA GLU A 76 -14.20 7.14 4.46
C GLU A 76 -12.91 7.52 5.21
N ALA A 77 -12.16 6.55 5.73
CA ALA A 77 -10.86 6.82 6.33
C ALA A 77 -9.86 7.27 5.26
N GLN A 78 -8.92 8.14 5.65
CA GLN A 78 -7.93 8.70 4.71
C GLN A 78 -7.07 7.61 4.06
N TRP A 79 -6.63 6.61 4.83
CA TRP A 79 -5.82 5.49 4.31
C TRP A 79 -6.59 4.65 3.28
N GLN A 80 -7.88 4.39 3.48
CA GLN A 80 -8.72 3.66 2.50
C GLN A 80 -8.85 4.41 1.19
N LYS A 81 -8.84 5.74 1.23
CA LYS A 81 -8.84 6.56 0.02
C LYS A 81 -7.50 6.48 -0.71
N ILE A 82 -6.39 6.50 0.03
CA ILE A 82 -5.04 6.35 -0.53
C ILE A 82 -4.91 4.98 -1.20
N GLU A 83 -5.28 3.91 -0.52
CA GLU A 83 -5.26 2.53 -1.01
C GLU A 83 -6.02 2.38 -2.33
N LYS A 84 -7.26 2.89 -2.39
CA LYS A 84 -8.09 2.90 -3.61
C LYS A 84 -7.43 3.57 -4.82
N ILE A 85 -6.49 4.48 -4.61
CA ILE A 85 -5.74 5.15 -5.67
C ILE A 85 -4.42 4.44 -5.93
N TYR A 86 -3.70 4.08 -4.87
CA TYR A 86 -2.36 3.56 -4.95
C TYR A 86 -2.31 2.17 -5.59
N GLU A 87 -3.12 1.22 -5.14
CA GLU A 87 -3.02 -0.17 -5.61
C GLU A 87 -3.28 -0.31 -7.12
N PRO A 88 -4.32 0.32 -7.70
CA PRO A 88 -4.51 0.25 -9.16
C PRO A 88 -3.36 0.90 -9.95
N LEU A 89 -2.73 1.95 -9.40
CA LEU A 89 -1.61 2.61 -10.05
C LEU A 89 -0.33 1.77 -9.96
N GLU A 90 -0.10 1.12 -8.83
CA GLU A 90 1.01 0.18 -8.62
C GLU A 90 0.89 -1.03 -9.56
N ILE A 91 -0.30 -1.61 -9.71
CA ILE A 91 -0.54 -2.72 -10.64
C ILE A 91 -0.22 -2.30 -12.08
N ALA A 92 -0.73 -1.15 -12.54
CA ALA A 92 -0.46 -0.67 -13.90
C ALA A 92 1.04 -0.33 -14.13
N LEU A 93 1.71 0.15 -13.08
CA LEU A 93 3.16 0.32 -13.08
C LEU A 93 3.86 -1.02 -13.21
N TYR A 94 3.49 -2.01 -12.41
CA TYR A 94 4.04 -3.35 -12.45
C TYR A 94 3.87 -4.00 -13.83
N GLU A 95 2.68 -3.90 -14.43
CA GLU A 95 2.41 -4.42 -15.78
C GLU A 95 3.33 -3.77 -16.83
N THR A 96 3.56 -2.45 -16.72
CA THR A 96 4.47 -1.73 -17.62
C THR A 96 5.92 -2.19 -17.44
N TRP A 97 6.38 -2.30 -16.19
CA TRP A 97 7.75 -2.68 -15.86
C TRP A 97 8.04 -4.15 -16.15
N SER A 98 7.02 -5.01 -16.10
CA SER A 98 7.09 -6.43 -16.46
C SER A 98 7.55 -6.68 -17.90
N THR A 99 7.49 -5.67 -18.76
CA THR A 99 7.99 -5.74 -20.14
C THR A 99 9.50 -5.48 -20.26
N ILE A 100 10.15 -4.97 -19.20
CA ILE A 100 11.58 -4.67 -19.20
C ILE A 100 12.37 -5.98 -19.03
N PRO A 101 13.38 -6.26 -19.90
CA PRO A 101 14.25 -7.42 -19.72
C PRO A 101 14.88 -7.44 -18.33
N ASP A 102 14.95 -8.63 -17.74
CA ASP A 102 15.50 -8.92 -16.41
C ASP A 102 14.67 -8.42 -15.21
N PHE A 103 13.53 -7.74 -15.43
CA PHE A 103 12.65 -7.32 -14.34
C PHE A 103 11.98 -8.52 -13.67
N LEU A 104 11.24 -9.33 -14.43
CA LEU A 104 10.54 -10.51 -13.90
C LEU A 104 11.46 -11.63 -13.40
N GLY A 105 12.76 -11.54 -13.69
CA GLY A 105 13.75 -12.50 -13.24
C GLY A 105 14.92 -12.62 -14.20
N TYR A 106 15.89 -13.41 -13.79
CA TYR A 106 17.14 -13.64 -14.50
C TYR A 106 17.53 -15.11 -14.42
N VAL A 107 18.43 -15.54 -15.31
CA VAL A 107 19.05 -16.87 -15.20
C VAL A 107 20.10 -16.83 -14.11
N ALA A 108 20.02 -17.70 -13.10
CA ALA A 108 20.86 -17.64 -11.89
C ALA A 108 22.38 -17.68 -12.13
N THR A 109 22.83 -18.19 -13.28
CA THR A 109 24.24 -18.23 -13.69
C THR A 109 24.72 -16.92 -14.33
N ASP A 110 23.80 -16.04 -14.74
CA ASP A 110 24.12 -14.75 -15.33
C ASP A 110 24.19 -13.67 -14.24
N LYS A 111 25.43 -13.36 -13.81
CA LYS A 111 25.68 -12.35 -12.77
C LYS A 111 25.39 -10.93 -13.22
N VAL A 112 25.37 -10.65 -14.52
CA VAL A 112 25.03 -9.32 -15.04
C VAL A 112 23.52 -9.13 -15.00
N ALA A 113 22.75 -10.13 -15.47
CA ALA A 113 21.29 -10.11 -15.37
C ALA A 113 20.80 -10.11 -13.92
N GLU A 114 21.46 -10.85 -13.02
CA GLU A 114 21.18 -10.81 -11.57
C GLU A 114 21.31 -9.40 -11.00
N ARG A 115 22.42 -8.71 -11.29
CA ARG A 115 22.65 -7.35 -10.82
C ARG A 115 21.60 -6.40 -11.38
N ARG A 116 21.34 -6.49 -12.68
CA ARG A 116 20.36 -5.63 -13.36
C ARG A 116 18.94 -5.83 -12.83
N SER A 117 18.54 -7.08 -12.57
CA SER A 117 17.24 -7.39 -11.96
C SER A 117 17.09 -6.73 -10.59
N ARG A 118 18.13 -6.77 -9.75
CA ARG A 118 18.14 -6.07 -8.44
C ARG A 118 18.02 -4.56 -8.61
N GLU A 119 18.82 -3.96 -9.50
CA GLU A 119 18.77 -2.52 -9.78
C GLU A 119 17.39 -2.08 -10.28
N LEU A 120 16.74 -2.90 -11.12
CA LEU A 120 15.37 -2.64 -11.59
C LEU A 120 14.34 -2.74 -10.47
N HIS A 121 14.41 -3.77 -9.60
CA HIS A 121 13.51 -3.88 -8.46
C HIS A 121 13.69 -2.75 -7.44
N ASP A 122 14.93 -2.34 -7.17
CA ASP A 122 15.22 -1.20 -6.28
C ASP A 122 14.65 0.09 -6.88
N ALA A 123 14.81 0.31 -8.19
CA ALA A 123 14.25 1.46 -8.88
C ALA A 123 12.71 1.46 -8.89
N PHE A 124 12.10 0.28 -9.07
CA PHE A 124 10.65 0.10 -9.02
C PHE A 124 10.08 0.37 -7.63
N TYR A 125 10.74 -0.15 -6.58
CA TYR A 125 10.37 0.11 -5.20
C TYR A 125 10.42 1.61 -4.87
N LEU A 126 11.49 2.29 -5.25
CA LEU A 126 11.63 3.75 -5.05
C LEU A 126 10.57 4.55 -5.82
N LEU A 127 10.18 4.10 -7.01
CA LEU A 127 9.11 4.73 -7.78
C LEU A 127 7.76 4.59 -7.06
N CYS A 128 7.46 3.39 -6.57
CA CYS A 128 6.23 3.12 -5.82
C CYS A 128 6.18 3.91 -4.50
N GLU A 129 7.31 4.01 -3.78
CA GLU A 129 7.42 4.81 -2.56
C GLU A 129 7.12 6.30 -2.82
N ARG A 130 7.69 6.86 -3.90
CA ARG A 130 7.42 8.25 -4.31
C ARG A 130 5.98 8.46 -4.71
N LEU A 131 5.41 7.53 -5.47
CA LEU A 131 4.00 7.55 -5.87
C LEU A 131 3.09 7.56 -4.64
N TYR A 132 3.31 6.63 -3.70
CA TYR A 132 2.55 6.57 -2.44
C TYR A 132 2.69 7.87 -1.64
N GLY A 133 3.91 8.39 -1.52
CA GLY A 133 4.17 9.66 -0.84
C GLY A 133 3.46 10.85 -1.49
N TYR A 134 3.36 10.87 -2.82
CA TYR A 134 2.60 11.89 -3.55
C TYR A 134 1.10 11.76 -3.30
N ILE A 135 0.53 10.55 -3.44
CA ILE A 135 -0.90 10.30 -3.22
C ILE A 135 -1.28 10.70 -1.79
N SER A 136 -0.49 10.25 -0.80
CA SER A 136 -0.76 10.50 0.61
C SER A 136 -0.81 12.00 0.95
N LYS A 137 0.05 12.81 0.32
CA LYS A 137 0.10 14.27 0.53
C LYS A 137 -1.02 15.03 -0.18
N ASN A 138 -1.52 14.50 -1.30
CA ASN A 138 -2.45 15.22 -2.19
C ASN A 138 -3.82 14.53 -2.29
N ILE A 139 -4.14 13.62 -1.37
CA ILE A 139 -5.30 12.73 -1.48
C ILE A 139 -6.63 13.47 -1.65
N ASP A 140 -6.82 14.59 -0.96
CA ASP A 140 -8.06 15.35 -1.03
C ASP A 140 -8.22 16.06 -2.39
N GLU A 141 -7.13 16.49 -3.02
CA GLU A 141 -7.15 17.07 -4.38
C GLU A 141 -7.38 16.00 -5.43
N LEU A 142 -6.72 14.84 -5.27
CA LEU A 142 -6.83 13.72 -6.20
C LEU A 142 -8.26 13.16 -6.26
N ILE A 143 -8.95 13.04 -5.12
CA ILE A 143 -10.34 12.55 -5.09
C ILE A 143 -11.31 13.49 -5.81
N VAL A 144 -11.06 14.81 -5.79
CA VAL A 144 -11.93 15.78 -6.49
C VAL A 144 -11.78 15.66 -8.01
N GLY A 145 -10.59 15.28 -8.49
CA GLY A 145 -10.30 15.02 -9.92
C GLY A 145 -10.64 13.60 -10.39
N TRP A 146 -10.49 12.60 -9.52
CA TRP A 146 -10.81 11.19 -9.75
C TRP A 146 -12.33 11.01 -9.92
N GLY A 147 -12.79 11.09 -11.16
CA GLY A 147 -14.19 10.92 -11.54
C GLY A 147 -14.76 12.04 -12.40
N LYS A 148 -14.02 13.14 -12.63
CA LYS A 148 -14.47 14.25 -13.49
C LYS A 148 -13.61 14.51 -14.72
N ASP A 149 -12.34 14.10 -14.72
CA ASP A 149 -11.42 14.40 -15.81
C ASP A 149 -10.54 13.18 -16.11
N GLU A 150 -10.66 12.61 -17.32
CA GLU A 150 -9.81 11.53 -17.84
C GLU A 150 -8.33 11.95 -18.00
N ARG A 151 -7.93 13.13 -17.51
CA ARG A 151 -6.59 13.72 -17.71
C ARG A 151 -5.54 13.28 -16.70
N LEU A 152 -5.96 12.76 -15.55
CA LEU A 152 -5.08 12.03 -14.62
C LEU A 152 -5.23 10.53 -14.88
N THR A 153 -4.94 10.11 -16.11
CA THR A 153 -4.70 8.68 -16.34
C THR A 153 -3.46 8.26 -15.56
N THR A 154 -3.43 7.00 -15.11
CA THR A 154 -2.23 6.35 -14.53
C THR A 154 -0.96 6.72 -15.28
N ARG A 155 -1.05 6.73 -16.62
CA ARG A 155 0.05 7.09 -17.52
C ARG A 155 0.57 8.52 -17.35
N SER A 156 -0.30 9.52 -17.19
CA SER A 156 0.13 10.91 -17.03
C SER A 156 0.77 11.17 -15.66
N LEU A 157 0.35 10.45 -14.61
CA LEU A 157 1.00 10.47 -13.29
C LEU A 157 2.38 9.80 -13.34
N ILE A 158 2.47 8.64 -13.99
CA ILE A 158 3.75 7.93 -14.18
C ILE A 158 4.74 8.81 -14.95
N GLU A 159 4.32 9.44 -16.05
CA GLU A 159 5.18 10.34 -16.84
C GLU A 159 5.63 11.56 -16.02
N GLN A 160 4.79 12.12 -15.16
CA GLN A 160 5.17 13.26 -14.32
C GLN A 160 6.20 12.89 -13.24
N ILE A 161 6.05 11.71 -12.62
CA ILE A 161 7.00 11.20 -11.62
C ILE A 161 8.33 10.82 -12.27
N GLN A 162 8.31 10.16 -13.44
CA GLN A 162 9.53 9.82 -14.19
C GLN A 162 10.31 11.07 -14.63
N ASN A 163 9.62 12.16 -14.93
CA ASN A 163 10.23 13.43 -15.33
C ASN A 163 10.62 14.34 -14.16
N GLY A 164 10.45 13.90 -12.90
CA GLY A 164 10.77 14.70 -11.70
C GLY A 164 9.95 15.99 -11.59
N LYS A 165 8.78 16.03 -12.23
CA LYS A 165 7.82 17.15 -12.12
C LYS A 165 6.99 17.07 -10.84
N ILE A 166 7.02 15.90 -10.19
CA ILE A 166 6.40 15.56 -8.92
C ILE A 166 7.45 14.82 -8.08
#